data_AF-A0A1B8GFI8-F1
#
_entry.id   AF-A0A1B8GFI8-F1
#
_cell.length_a   1.000
_cell.length_b   1.000
_cell.length_c   1.000
_cell.angle_alpha   90.00
_cell.angle_beta   90.00
_cell.angle_gamma   90.00
#
_symmetry.space_group_name_H-M   'P 1'
#
loop_
_entity.id
_entity.type
_entity.pdbx_description
1 polymer ?
#
loop_
_entity_poly.entity_id
_entity_poly.type
_entity_poly.pdbx_seq_one_letter_code
_entity_poly.pdbx_strand_id
1 'polypeptide(L)'
;MVTFQVYLLTALAQLAVSTTVRTSTPPMGWNSYNAYNCNPTEDIMKTNAQALVSSGLSKFGYTYVTTDCGWASSTRNQQGRLQWDTSKFPSGGKELGDFLHGLGLKFGVYSGAGYYQCGSTDIPASLGYEIIDAETFASWGGDFLKYDNCYSVSPTNMVDYDSQGAVSSDRFDAMAQALNETDRDFIYEICQWGCGTDLGIWAAADATTWRISNDISNNWASIWRITNQVVPYYEYTSPGRYPDMDMLIVGLNVLSAEEERFHFGMWAINKSPLTLGLPISDAATSSLQIVSNQEVISINQDSLGKQAEIIRRYTEEEWDIWAGELSGSRIVVGLANWHNSSQSVSIDLGDVLGISSAKARDVWAAAHLGVLSGTFTTTLAAHELKLLVLSDIVKSTTVQQSKGYYAATNATISGAAKHIACSSTQCLPSKAKVGNIGLGSSAAAATFTGVSATTGGRKLLGVDFINYDVALGSAWTDGTNTRNMTISVNGGTAKRWAFPISGGNWYDSGRMLVEVDGFQAGRNNKVVFRASGTTTWAPDLVGFEVFE
;
A
#
# COMPACT_ATOMS: atom_id res chain seq x y z
N MET A 1 49.87 51.00 -30.65
CA MET A 1 48.43 50.88 -30.35
C MET A 1 48.22 49.51 -29.76
N VAL A 2 47.91 49.45 -28.46
CA VAL A 2 47.76 48.20 -27.68
C VAL A 2 46.31 47.73 -27.81
N THR A 3 46.11 46.52 -28.29
CA THR A 3 44.80 45.90 -28.44
C THR A 3 44.45 45.16 -27.14
N PHE A 4 43.44 45.62 -26.41
CA PHE A 4 42.90 44.94 -25.25
C PHE A 4 41.90 43.86 -25.70
N GLN A 5 42.20 42.60 -25.40
CA GLN A 5 41.24 41.49 -25.49
C GLN A 5 40.54 41.37 -24.13
N VAL A 6 39.24 41.65 -24.10
CA VAL A 6 38.38 41.40 -22.94
C VAL A 6 37.86 39.97 -23.03
N TYR A 7 38.29 39.11 -22.11
CA TYR A 7 37.68 37.80 -21.91
C TYR A 7 36.47 37.96 -20.99
N LEU A 8 35.27 37.75 -21.55
CA LEU A 8 34.04 37.66 -20.78
C LEU A 8 33.96 36.25 -20.16
N LEU A 9 34.21 36.12 -18.87
CA LEU A 9 33.87 34.91 -18.12
C LEU A 9 32.36 34.93 -17.84
N THR A 10 31.58 34.16 -18.59
CA THR A 10 30.21 33.81 -18.21
C THR A 10 30.27 32.76 -17.11
N ALA A 11 30.06 33.17 -15.86
CA ALA A 11 29.72 32.26 -14.78
C ALA A 11 28.28 31.77 -15.01
N LEU A 12 28.13 30.52 -15.47
CA LEU A 12 26.86 29.82 -15.42
C LEU A 12 26.61 29.41 -13.96
N ALA A 13 25.84 30.22 -13.24
CA ALA A 13 25.19 29.74 -12.03
C ALA A 13 24.09 28.75 -12.48
N GLN A 14 24.34 27.45 -12.35
CA GLN A 14 23.26 26.49 -12.27
C GLN A 14 22.54 26.76 -10.95
N LEU A 15 21.44 27.50 -11.01
CA LEU A 15 20.41 27.37 -10.00
C LEU A 15 19.89 25.93 -10.14
N ALA A 16 20.34 25.04 -9.26
CA ALA A 16 19.66 23.78 -9.04
C ALA A 16 18.27 24.16 -8.54
N VAL A 17 17.26 24.06 -9.40
CA VAL A 17 15.87 24.10 -8.99
C VAL A 17 15.67 22.84 -8.14
N SER A 18 15.36 23.02 -6.85
CA SER A 18 15.05 21.89 -5.96
C SER A 18 13.79 21.19 -6.46
N THR A 19 13.71 19.88 -6.23
CA THR A 19 12.56 19.06 -6.61
C THR A 19 12.21 18.13 -5.46
N THR A 20 10.93 17.82 -5.25
CA THR A 20 10.50 16.73 -4.39
C THR A 20 11.31 15.48 -4.75
N VAL A 21 12.08 14.99 -3.78
CA VAL A 21 13.12 14.01 -4.06
C VAL A 21 12.50 12.65 -4.31
N ARG A 22 12.81 12.09 -5.46
CA ARG A 22 12.42 10.74 -5.85
C ARG A 22 13.52 9.77 -5.44
N THR A 23 13.29 9.01 -4.38
CA THR A 23 14.25 7.99 -3.91
C THR A 23 14.13 6.70 -4.72
N SER A 24 15.27 6.08 -5.05
CA SER A 24 15.30 4.82 -5.80
C SER A 24 14.69 3.63 -5.04
N THR A 25 14.50 3.76 -3.73
CA THR A 25 13.85 2.78 -2.85
C THR A 25 12.90 3.48 -1.87
N PRO A 26 11.94 2.76 -1.25
CA PRO A 26 11.03 3.33 -0.27
C PRO A 26 11.80 3.95 0.92
N PRO A 27 11.37 5.11 1.45
CA PRO A 27 11.96 5.68 2.66
C PRO A 27 11.87 4.73 3.86
N MET A 28 12.89 4.76 4.72
CA MET A 28 12.93 4.01 5.98
C MET A 28 13.27 4.95 7.13
N GLY A 29 12.52 4.87 8.22
CA GLY A 29 12.69 5.81 9.31
C GLY A 29 11.88 5.46 10.55
N TRP A 30 11.63 6.46 11.37
CA TRP A 30 10.86 6.38 12.59
C TRP A 30 9.97 7.63 12.70
N ASN A 31 8.76 7.44 13.20
CA ASN A 31 7.78 8.50 13.41
C ASN A 31 7.20 8.37 14.83
N SER A 32 7.02 9.51 15.51
CA SER A 32 6.57 9.57 16.90
C SER A 32 5.09 9.17 17.12
N TYR A 33 4.24 9.19 16.10
CA TYR A 33 2.78 9.13 16.29
C TYR A 33 2.29 7.84 16.97
N ASN A 34 2.74 6.67 16.51
CA ASN A 34 2.18 5.39 16.97
C ASN A 34 2.37 5.14 18.49
N ALA A 35 3.51 5.54 19.05
CA ALA A 35 3.81 5.37 20.47
C ALA A 35 3.41 6.59 21.33
N TYR A 36 3.43 7.80 20.77
CA TYR A 36 3.31 9.05 21.54
C TYR A 36 2.11 9.93 21.14
N ASN A 37 1.36 9.55 20.10
CA ASN A 37 0.26 10.33 19.52
C ASN A 37 0.71 11.78 19.22
N CYS A 38 -0.16 12.77 19.35
CA CYS A 38 0.18 14.19 19.20
C CYS A 38 0.87 14.81 20.45
N ASN A 39 1.64 14.01 21.20
CA ASN A 39 2.39 14.46 22.37
C ASN A 39 3.90 14.18 22.29
N PRO A 40 4.59 14.46 21.17
CA PRO A 40 6.05 14.37 21.14
C PRO A 40 6.67 15.50 22.00
N THR A 41 7.85 15.25 22.54
CA THR A 41 8.71 16.25 23.20
C THR A 41 10.12 16.15 22.65
N GLU A 42 10.92 17.19 22.82
CA GLU A 42 12.33 17.18 22.40
C GLU A 42 13.11 16.01 23.02
N ASP A 43 12.86 15.69 24.29
CA ASP A 43 13.51 14.56 24.96
C ASP A 43 13.11 13.22 24.35
N ILE A 44 11.82 13.02 24.01
CA ILE A 44 11.33 11.82 23.30
C ILE A 44 12.04 11.68 21.95
N MET A 45 12.11 12.76 21.18
CA MET A 45 12.73 12.77 19.85
C MET A 45 14.23 12.44 19.94
N LYS A 46 14.96 13.11 20.85
CA LYS A 46 16.40 12.90 21.03
C LYS A 46 16.71 11.49 21.53
N THR A 47 15.93 10.98 22.48
CA THR A 47 16.11 9.63 23.04
C THR A 47 15.90 8.57 21.97
N ASN A 48 14.82 8.64 21.19
CA ASN A 48 14.56 7.66 20.13
C ASN A 48 15.58 7.78 18.98
N ALA A 49 16.00 8.99 18.61
CA ALA A 49 17.03 9.19 17.59
C ALA A 49 18.38 8.56 18.01
N GLN A 50 18.80 8.77 19.26
CA GLN A 50 19.99 8.13 19.81
C GLN A 50 19.84 6.61 19.86
N ALA A 51 18.67 6.11 20.25
CA ALA A 51 18.36 4.68 20.27
C ALA A 51 18.39 4.06 18.86
N LEU A 52 17.94 4.79 17.83
CA LEU A 52 18.00 4.35 16.43
C LEU A 52 19.46 4.16 15.95
N VAL A 53 20.38 4.99 16.44
CA VAL A 53 21.82 4.84 16.17
C VAL A 53 22.44 3.72 17.02
N SER A 54 22.19 3.71 18.33
CA SER A 54 22.85 2.80 19.27
C SER A 54 22.38 1.34 19.13
N SER A 55 21.12 1.11 18.76
CA SER A 55 20.60 -0.21 18.39
C SER A 55 21.16 -0.73 17.06
N GLY A 56 21.75 0.15 16.25
CA GLY A 56 22.24 -0.16 14.91
C GLY A 56 21.18 -0.10 13.82
N LEU A 57 19.91 0.19 14.12
CA LEU A 57 18.83 0.30 13.13
C LEU A 57 19.17 1.29 12.00
N SER A 58 19.80 2.41 12.31
CA SER A 58 20.28 3.36 11.30
C SER A 58 21.19 2.75 10.23
N LYS A 59 21.98 1.71 10.57
CA LYS A 59 22.86 0.99 9.62
C LYS A 59 22.08 0.09 8.66
N PHE A 60 20.82 -0.22 8.96
CA PHE A 60 19.91 -0.95 8.09
C PHE A 60 19.10 -0.02 7.17
N GLY A 61 19.29 1.29 7.26
CA GLY A 61 18.65 2.28 6.39
C GLY A 61 17.61 3.18 7.07
N TYR A 62 17.23 2.88 8.32
CA TYR A 62 16.30 3.71 9.08
C TYR A 62 16.93 5.06 9.44
N THR A 63 16.68 6.08 8.63
CA THR A 63 17.41 7.35 8.69
C THR A 63 16.52 8.56 8.91
N TYR A 64 15.25 8.52 8.49
CA TYR A 64 14.30 9.60 8.74
C TYR A 64 13.75 9.54 10.17
N VAL A 65 13.75 10.67 10.88
CA VAL A 65 13.15 10.83 12.21
C VAL A 65 12.12 11.95 12.13
N THR A 66 10.85 11.57 12.09
CA THR A 66 9.74 12.50 11.86
C THR A 66 9.06 12.87 13.19
N THR A 67 9.06 14.17 13.50
CA THR A 67 8.22 14.72 14.57
C THR A 67 6.79 14.89 14.04
N ASP A 68 5.89 14.00 14.46
CA ASP A 68 4.48 14.04 14.05
C ASP A 68 3.69 15.14 14.81
N CYS A 69 2.36 15.18 14.66
CA CYS A 69 1.47 16.21 15.19
C CYS A 69 1.78 16.64 16.66
N GLY A 70 1.45 17.89 16.97
CA GLY A 70 1.51 18.42 18.35
C GLY A 70 2.83 19.07 18.76
N TRP A 71 3.78 19.24 17.83
CA TRP A 71 5.05 19.95 18.05
C TRP A 71 4.94 21.48 17.98
N ALA A 72 3.99 21.98 17.19
CA ALA A 72 3.89 23.40 16.89
C ALA A 72 3.18 24.20 18.00
N SER A 73 3.58 25.46 18.15
CA SER A 73 2.84 26.46 18.92
C SER A 73 1.48 26.74 18.27
N SER A 74 0.49 27.10 19.09
CA SER A 74 -0.81 27.59 18.62
C SER A 74 -0.75 28.97 17.94
N THR A 75 0.43 29.60 17.89
CA THR A 75 0.61 30.92 17.27
C THR A 75 1.74 30.93 16.26
N ARG A 76 1.50 31.63 15.14
CA ARG A 76 2.53 32.01 14.17
C ARG A 76 3.26 33.27 14.66
N ASN A 77 4.49 33.49 14.21
CA ASN A 77 5.19 34.75 14.51
C ASN A 77 4.64 35.93 13.69
N GLN A 78 5.21 37.13 13.86
CA GLN A 78 4.77 38.34 13.16
C GLN A 78 4.91 38.27 11.63
N GLN A 79 5.77 37.40 11.12
CA GLN A 79 5.96 37.14 9.68
C GLN A 79 5.06 36.00 9.17
N GLY A 80 4.18 35.46 10.02
CA GLY A 80 3.28 34.36 9.66
C GLY A 80 3.93 32.99 9.66
N ARG A 81 5.17 32.82 10.14
CA ARG A 81 5.87 31.53 10.17
C ARG A 81 5.42 30.67 11.34
N LEU A 82 5.25 29.36 11.11
CA LEU A 82 5.04 28.38 12.17
C LEU A 82 6.15 28.46 13.23
N GLN A 83 5.77 28.29 14.50
CA GLN A 83 6.68 28.31 15.64
C GLN A 83 6.60 26.98 16.38
N TRP A 84 7.69 26.60 17.04
CA TRP A 84 7.72 25.43 17.92
C TRP A 84 7.13 25.78 19.28
N ASP A 85 6.43 24.83 19.91
CA ASP A 85 6.02 24.97 21.31
C ASP A 85 7.26 24.83 22.21
N THR A 86 7.77 25.95 22.72
CA THR A 86 8.99 25.99 23.55
C THR A 86 8.84 25.30 24.90
N SER A 87 7.61 24.95 25.33
CA SER A 87 7.41 24.14 26.53
C SER A 87 7.69 22.65 26.30
N LYS A 88 7.47 22.17 25.05
CA LYS A 88 7.74 20.79 24.62
C LYS A 88 9.09 20.65 23.92
N PHE A 89 9.50 21.68 23.19
CA PHE A 89 10.71 21.76 22.38
C PHE A 89 11.49 23.05 22.72
N PRO A 90 12.12 23.13 23.91
CA PRO A 90 12.79 24.33 24.37
C PRO A 90 13.91 24.83 23.46
N SER A 91 14.56 23.95 22.68
CA SER A 91 15.56 24.39 21.70
C SER A 91 14.99 24.83 20.35
N GLY A 92 13.77 24.39 19.99
CA GLY A 92 13.17 24.64 18.67
C GLY A 92 13.59 23.67 17.57
N GLY A 93 12.98 23.82 16.40
CA GLY A 93 13.14 22.86 15.30
C GLY A 93 14.50 22.85 14.64
N LYS A 94 15.17 24.01 14.55
CA LYS A 94 16.48 24.08 13.90
C LYS A 94 17.51 23.29 14.71
N GLU A 95 17.53 23.48 16.02
CA GLU A 95 18.43 22.82 16.95
C GLU A 95 18.16 21.32 17.03
N LEU A 96 16.88 20.90 16.95
CA LEU A 96 16.52 19.49 16.81
C LEU A 96 17.02 18.92 15.47
N GLY A 97 16.83 19.63 14.36
CA GLY A 97 17.33 19.24 13.04
C GLY A 97 18.85 19.09 13.03
N ASP A 98 19.59 20.08 13.52
CA ASP A 98 21.05 20.05 13.65
C ASP A 98 21.52 18.86 14.52
N PHE A 99 20.80 18.56 15.60
CA PHE A 99 21.08 17.38 16.44
C PHE A 99 20.91 16.06 15.68
N LEU A 100 19.80 15.90 14.94
CA LEU A 100 19.54 14.70 14.14
C LEU A 100 20.58 14.54 13.02
N HIS A 101 20.93 15.62 12.33
CA HIS A 101 21.99 15.60 11.31
C HIS A 101 23.36 15.27 11.91
N GLY A 102 23.65 15.74 13.13
CA GLY A 102 24.87 15.38 13.87
C GLY A 102 24.98 13.88 14.20
N LEU A 103 23.85 13.17 14.26
CA LEU A 103 23.78 11.71 14.39
C LEU A 103 23.85 10.97 13.04
N GLY A 104 23.90 11.70 11.92
CA GLY A 104 23.81 11.13 10.57
C GLY A 104 22.38 10.75 10.16
N LEU A 105 21.37 11.21 10.90
CA LEU A 105 19.96 11.00 10.61
C LEU A 105 19.38 12.17 9.79
N LYS A 106 18.13 12.04 9.38
CA LYS A 106 17.37 12.99 8.57
C LYS A 106 16.18 13.50 9.37
N PHE A 107 15.88 14.79 9.26
CA PHE A 107 14.85 15.44 10.06
C PHE A 107 13.50 15.48 9.32
N GLY A 108 12.49 14.83 9.85
CA GLY A 108 11.12 14.90 9.35
C GLY A 108 10.23 15.85 10.14
N VAL A 109 9.41 16.60 9.43
CA VAL A 109 8.44 17.55 9.97
C VAL A 109 7.03 17.13 9.56
N TYR A 110 6.04 17.52 10.35
CA TYR A 110 4.62 17.30 10.09
C TYR A 110 3.86 18.61 9.96
N SER A 111 2.96 18.70 8.97
CA SER A 111 1.91 19.72 8.88
C SER A 111 0.69 19.14 8.16
N GLY A 112 -0.30 19.97 7.81
CA GLY A 112 -1.49 19.55 7.10
C GLY A 112 -1.97 20.54 6.03
N ALA A 113 -2.73 20.01 5.08
CA ALA A 113 -3.43 20.68 4.00
C ALA A 113 -4.74 21.37 4.45
N GLY A 114 -4.87 21.69 5.74
CA GLY A 114 -6.05 22.35 6.29
C GLY A 114 -5.71 23.51 7.20
N TYR A 115 -6.72 24.04 7.89
CA TYR A 115 -6.55 25.20 8.78
C TYR A 115 -5.76 24.85 10.04
N TYR A 116 -5.97 23.64 10.59
CA TYR A 116 -5.33 23.16 11.81
C TYR A 116 -4.73 21.77 11.59
N GLN A 117 -3.71 21.46 12.39
CA GLN A 117 -3.10 20.13 12.41
C GLN A 117 -4.07 19.10 12.99
N CYS A 118 -3.93 17.83 12.62
CA CYS A 118 -4.73 16.77 13.22
C CYS A 118 -4.51 16.70 14.74
N GLY A 119 -5.56 16.33 15.48
CA GLY A 119 -5.52 16.20 16.94
C GLY A 119 -5.60 17.53 17.71
N SER A 120 -5.79 18.67 17.03
CA SER A 120 -5.92 19.99 17.65
C SER A 120 -6.92 20.89 16.90
N THR A 121 -7.56 21.80 17.62
CA THR A 121 -8.44 22.85 17.08
C THR A 121 -7.80 24.25 17.09
N ASP A 122 -6.52 24.35 17.45
CA ASP A 122 -5.83 25.61 17.70
C ASP A 122 -4.36 25.64 17.24
N ILE A 123 -3.79 24.51 16.84
CA ILE A 123 -2.45 24.43 16.26
C ILE A 123 -2.55 24.65 14.74
N PRO A 124 -2.02 25.76 14.20
CA PRO A 124 -2.11 26.05 12.77
C PRO A 124 -1.44 24.99 11.92
N ALA A 125 -2.11 24.61 10.83
CA ALA A 125 -1.53 23.88 9.71
C ALA A 125 -1.25 24.87 8.55
N SER A 126 -0.97 24.37 7.34
CA SER A 126 -0.33 25.15 6.28
C SER A 126 -1.25 25.66 5.18
N LEU A 127 -2.58 25.47 5.28
CA LEU A 127 -3.51 25.98 4.26
C LEU A 127 -3.40 27.51 4.10
N GLY A 128 -3.01 27.97 2.90
CA GLY A 128 -2.78 29.37 2.58
C GLY A 128 -1.44 29.93 3.05
N TYR A 129 -0.59 29.09 3.66
CA TYR A 129 0.75 29.41 4.15
C TYR A 129 1.82 28.48 3.54
N GLU A 130 1.49 27.74 2.48
CA GLU A 130 2.30 26.65 1.94
C GLU A 130 3.74 27.10 1.62
N ILE A 131 3.89 28.23 0.93
CA ILE A 131 5.21 28.82 0.58
C ILE A 131 6.01 29.17 1.83
N ILE A 132 5.43 29.92 2.77
CA ILE A 132 6.11 30.38 3.98
C ILE A 132 6.48 29.20 4.88
N ASP A 133 5.62 28.19 4.95
CA ASP A 133 5.85 27.01 5.77
C ASP A 133 6.90 26.09 5.14
N ALA A 134 6.91 25.91 3.81
CA ALA A 134 7.99 25.21 3.11
C ALA A 134 9.36 25.87 3.36
N GLU A 135 9.47 27.20 3.23
CA GLU A 135 10.68 27.95 3.59
C GLU A 135 11.06 27.75 5.06
N THR A 136 10.07 27.73 5.95
CA THR A 136 10.27 27.56 7.38
C THR A 136 10.85 26.17 7.68
N PHE A 137 10.27 25.11 7.11
CA PHE A 137 10.76 23.74 7.25
C PHE A 137 12.18 23.60 6.69
N ALA A 138 12.47 24.21 5.54
CA ALA A 138 13.80 24.24 4.95
C ALA A 138 14.82 24.93 5.87
N SER A 139 14.43 26.05 6.48
CA SER A 139 15.29 26.81 7.40
C SER A 139 15.64 26.07 8.69
N TRP A 140 14.80 25.12 9.12
CA TRP A 140 15.08 24.21 10.23
C TRP A 140 15.92 23.00 9.82
N GLY A 141 16.16 22.81 8.52
CA GLY A 141 16.87 21.66 7.98
C GLY A 141 15.98 20.43 7.79
N GLY A 142 14.67 20.57 7.55
CA GLY A 142 13.78 19.46 7.27
C GLY A 142 14.16 18.71 5.98
N ASP A 143 14.23 17.39 6.01
CA ASP A 143 14.51 16.49 4.87
C ASP A 143 13.26 15.71 4.42
N PHE A 144 12.20 15.74 5.23
CA PHE A 144 10.97 14.98 5.02
C PHE A 144 9.79 15.80 5.52
N LEU A 145 8.69 15.85 4.75
CA LEU A 145 7.42 16.43 5.18
C LEU A 145 6.30 15.39 5.06
N LYS A 146 5.66 15.08 6.19
CA LYS A 146 4.34 14.45 6.23
C LYS A 146 3.26 15.53 6.19
N TYR A 147 2.35 15.44 5.23
CA TYR A 147 1.34 16.46 4.98
C TYR A 147 -0.07 15.90 5.03
N ASP A 148 -0.76 16.18 6.12
CA ASP A 148 -2.04 15.57 6.52
C ASP A 148 -3.28 16.30 5.95
N ASN A 149 -4.49 15.81 6.22
CA ASN A 149 -5.73 16.30 5.59
C ASN A 149 -6.80 16.81 6.56
N CYS A 150 -6.51 16.97 7.85
CA CYS A 150 -7.48 17.47 8.83
C CYS A 150 -7.91 18.92 8.56
N TYR A 151 -9.12 19.28 8.99
CA TYR A 151 -9.65 20.66 8.91
C TYR A 151 -9.54 21.30 7.53
N SER A 152 -9.72 20.50 6.49
CA SER A 152 -9.42 20.93 5.13
C SER A 152 -10.58 21.73 4.50
N VAL A 153 -11.78 21.64 5.08
CA VAL A 153 -12.98 22.38 4.64
C VAL A 153 -13.34 23.50 5.61
N SER A 154 -13.10 23.33 6.92
CA SER A 154 -13.54 24.26 7.96
C SER A 154 -12.52 24.34 9.10
N PRO A 155 -12.30 25.53 9.71
CA PRO A 155 -11.49 25.66 10.91
C PRO A 155 -12.21 25.14 12.17
N THR A 156 -13.52 24.91 12.16
CA THR A 156 -14.24 24.48 13.37
C THR A 156 -14.62 23.01 13.36
N ASN A 157 -14.67 22.38 12.19
CA ASN A 157 -15.18 21.02 12.03
C ASN A 157 -14.12 20.14 11.40
N MET A 158 -13.95 18.94 11.96
CA MET A 158 -13.22 17.88 11.31
C MET A 158 -13.88 17.54 9.97
N VAL A 159 -13.05 17.24 8.99
CA VAL A 159 -13.50 16.99 7.62
C VAL A 159 -13.96 15.54 7.48
N ASP A 160 -15.07 15.33 6.77
CA ASP A 160 -15.51 14.00 6.36
C ASP A 160 -14.70 13.54 5.13
N TYR A 161 -14.39 12.24 5.09
CA TYR A 161 -13.50 11.64 4.09
C TYR A 161 -13.99 11.78 2.63
N ASP A 162 -15.30 11.98 2.43
CA ASP A 162 -15.96 12.11 1.13
C ASP A 162 -16.26 13.57 0.75
N SER A 163 -15.92 14.52 1.60
CA SER A 163 -16.11 15.94 1.31
C SER A 163 -15.22 16.38 0.14
N GLN A 164 -15.69 17.38 -0.61
CA GLN A 164 -14.94 17.95 -1.74
C GLN A 164 -13.53 18.41 -1.34
N GLY A 165 -13.38 18.95 -0.12
CA GLY A 165 -12.08 19.32 0.40
C GLY A 165 -11.20 18.09 0.64
N ALA A 166 -11.67 17.08 1.38
CA ALA A 166 -10.85 15.91 1.71
C ALA A 166 -10.31 15.17 0.47
N VAL A 167 -11.07 15.12 -0.61
CA VAL A 167 -10.70 14.37 -1.83
C VAL A 167 -9.96 15.21 -2.88
N SER A 168 -9.73 16.50 -2.64
CA SER A 168 -9.06 17.40 -3.59
C SER A 168 -7.52 17.28 -3.51
N SER A 169 -6.86 17.21 -4.67
CA SER A 169 -5.40 17.23 -4.79
C SER A 169 -4.81 18.64 -4.62
N ASP A 170 -5.56 19.69 -4.94
CA ASP A 170 -5.03 21.06 -5.16
C ASP A 170 -4.09 21.56 -4.05
N ARG A 171 -4.40 21.26 -2.78
CA ARG A 171 -3.62 21.73 -1.62
C ARG A 171 -2.35 20.91 -1.40
N PHE A 172 -2.37 19.64 -1.78
CA PHE A 172 -1.17 18.79 -1.81
C PHE A 172 -0.24 19.26 -2.93
N ASP A 173 -0.80 19.56 -4.11
CA ASP A 173 -0.06 20.10 -5.26
C ASP A 173 0.58 21.45 -4.92
N ALA A 174 -0.16 22.34 -4.22
CA ALA A 174 0.36 23.63 -3.77
C ALA A 174 1.56 23.49 -2.82
N MET A 175 1.50 22.55 -1.86
CA MET A 175 2.62 22.28 -0.96
C MET A 175 3.79 21.63 -1.71
N ALA A 176 3.54 20.69 -2.63
CA ALA A 176 4.59 20.10 -3.46
C ALA A 176 5.35 21.17 -4.28
N GLN A 177 4.62 22.12 -4.89
CA GLN A 177 5.21 23.26 -5.59
C GLN A 177 6.02 24.15 -4.64
N ALA A 178 5.48 24.48 -3.46
CA ALA A 178 6.18 25.27 -2.46
C ALA A 178 7.50 24.63 -2.02
N LEU A 179 7.53 23.30 -1.81
CA LEU A 179 8.74 22.57 -1.45
C LEU A 179 9.80 22.63 -2.57
N ASN A 180 9.38 22.53 -3.84
CA ASN A 180 10.27 22.64 -5.00
C ASN A 180 10.95 24.01 -5.13
N GLU A 181 10.35 25.06 -4.57
CA GLU A 181 10.90 26.41 -4.61
C GLU A 181 11.94 26.68 -3.51
N THR A 182 12.07 25.77 -2.53
CA THR A 182 13.07 25.89 -1.46
C THR A 182 14.47 25.49 -1.93
N ASP A 183 15.50 25.86 -1.18
CA ASP A 183 16.89 25.43 -1.43
C ASP A 183 17.22 24.05 -0.81
N ARG A 184 16.19 23.29 -0.42
CA ARG A 184 16.32 22.01 0.27
C ARG A 184 15.49 20.92 -0.39
N ASP A 185 16.09 19.75 -0.42
CA ASP A 185 15.50 18.52 -0.92
C ASP A 185 14.58 17.89 0.13
N PHE A 186 13.32 17.64 -0.22
CA PHE A 186 12.34 17.00 0.64
C PHE A 186 11.85 15.67 0.08
N ILE A 187 11.76 14.66 0.94
CA ILE A 187 10.80 13.57 0.77
C ILE A 187 9.42 14.11 1.14
N TYR A 188 8.48 14.00 0.21
CA TYR A 188 7.11 14.44 0.43
C TYR A 188 6.19 13.22 0.60
N GLU A 189 5.50 13.17 1.75
CA GLU A 189 4.46 12.19 2.08
C GLU A 189 3.09 12.89 2.07
N ILE A 190 2.24 12.51 1.11
CA ILE A 190 0.83 12.91 1.10
C ILE A 190 0.06 12.00 2.06
N CYS A 191 -0.45 12.56 3.15
CA CYS A 191 -1.21 11.84 4.17
C CYS A 191 -2.71 12.19 4.08
N GLN A 192 -3.35 11.75 2.99
CA GLN A 192 -4.77 12.04 2.71
C GLN A 192 -5.73 10.88 3.06
N TRP A 193 -5.21 9.83 3.69
CA TRP A 193 -5.97 8.71 4.29
C TRP A 193 -6.67 7.74 3.32
N GLY A 194 -6.25 7.69 2.06
CA GLY A 194 -6.96 6.86 1.07
C GLY A 194 -8.31 7.43 0.63
N CYS A 195 -8.60 8.70 0.91
CA CYS A 195 -9.81 9.39 0.47
C CYS A 195 -9.75 9.68 -1.04
N GLY A 196 -10.91 9.79 -1.70
CA GLY A 196 -10.95 10.18 -3.12
C GLY A 196 -10.44 9.12 -4.09
N THR A 197 -10.65 9.36 -5.38
CA THR A 197 -10.34 8.41 -6.45
C THR A 197 -8.95 8.62 -7.04
N ASP A 198 -8.45 7.60 -7.74
CA ASP A 198 -7.29 7.68 -8.63
C ASP A 198 -5.99 8.13 -7.94
N LEU A 199 -5.85 7.79 -6.67
CA LEU A 199 -4.71 8.15 -5.81
C LEU A 199 -3.36 7.74 -6.38
N GLY A 200 -3.28 6.54 -6.96
CA GLY A 200 -2.05 6.06 -7.60
C GLY A 200 -1.63 6.90 -8.81
N ILE A 201 -2.51 7.73 -9.36
CA ILE A 201 -2.22 8.62 -10.49
C ILE A 201 -1.77 9.98 -9.99
N TRP A 202 -2.65 10.71 -9.30
CA TRP A 202 -2.36 12.10 -8.95
C TRP A 202 -1.38 12.21 -7.78
N ALA A 203 -1.56 11.45 -6.69
CA ALA A 203 -0.66 11.58 -5.53
C ALA A 203 0.76 11.11 -5.87
N ALA A 204 0.88 10.08 -6.72
CA ALA A 204 2.18 9.61 -7.21
C ALA A 204 2.89 10.64 -8.11
N ALA A 205 2.16 11.58 -8.73
CA ALA A 205 2.74 12.62 -9.56
C ALA A 205 3.50 13.68 -8.75
N ASP A 206 3.04 13.96 -7.53
CA ASP A 206 3.57 15.04 -6.70
C ASP A 206 4.45 14.58 -5.53
N ALA A 207 4.19 13.38 -4.99
CA ALA A 207 4.84 12.88 -3.78
C ALA A 207 5.68 11.62 -3.99
N THR A 208 6.75 11.48 -3.20
CA THR A 208 7.56 10.26 -3.13
C THR A 208 6.73 9.10 -2.59
N THR A 209 5.84 9.40 -1.64
CA THR A 209 4.98 8.43 -0.99
C THR A 209 3.61 9.01 -0.68
N TRP A 210 2.55 8.19 -0.69
CA TRP A 210 1.19 8.65 -0.42
C TRP A 210 0.38 7.61 0.36
N ARG A 211 -0.30 8.06 1.43
CA ARG A 211 -1.16 7.21 2.28
C ARG A 211 -2.31 6.65 1.47
N ILE A 212 -2.37 5.32 1.41
CA ILE A 212 -3.41 4.62 0.67
C ILE A 212 -4.65 4.30 1.50
N SER A 213 -4.57 4.41 2.83
CA SER A 213 -5.66 4.07 3.77
C SER A 213 -5.74 5.05 4.95
N ASN A 214 -6.86 5.01 5.67
CA ASN A 214 -6.95 5.60 7.01
C ASN A 214 -5.95 4.93 7.96
N ASP A 215 -5.77 5.53 9.14
CA ASP A 215 -4.73 5.09 10.07
C ASP A 215 -4.84 3.59 10.39
N ILE A 216 -3.68 2.93 10.41
CA ILE A 216 -3.54 1.59 10.94
C ILE A 216 -3.95 1.61 12.42
N SER A 217 -4.64 0.55 12.83
CA SER A 217 -5.04 0.37 14.23
C SER A 217 -4.14 -0.67 14.87
N ASN A 218 -4.05 -0.66 16.20
CA ASN A 218 -3.26 -1.62 16.97
C ASN A 218 -3.90 -3.04 17.00
N ASN A 219 -4.17 -3.63 15.83
CA ASN A 219 -4.77 -4.95 15.68
C ASN A 219 -4.52 -5.57 14.29
N TRP A 220 -4.60 -6.90 14.24
CA TRP A 220 -4.51 -7.72 13.03
C TRP A 220 -5.51 -7.34 11.93
N ALA A 221 -6.76 -7.00 12.29
CA ALA A 221 -7.81 -6.72 11.31
C ALA A 221 -7.45 -5.52 10.41
N SER A 222 -6.78 -4.50 10.96
CA SER A 222 -6.31 -3.35 10.19
C SER A 222 -5.18 -3.73 9.20
N ILE A 223 -4.25 -4.61 9.59
CA ILE A 223 -3.19 -5.13 8.71
C ILE A 223 -3.82 -5.84 7.51
N TRP A 224 -4.81 -6.71 7.77
CA TRP A 224 -5.50 -7.44 6.71
C TRP A 224 -6.32 -6.51 5.80
N ARG A 225 -7.02 -5.53 6.38
CA ARG A 225 -7.77 -4.51 5.62
C ARG A 225 -6.85 -3.73 4.68
N ILE A 226 -5.71 -3.26 5.16
CA ILE A 226 -4.74 -2.49 4.37
C ILE A 226 -4.08 -3.37 3.29
N THR A 227 -3.80 -4.64 3.59
CA THR A 227 -3.32 -5.64 2.61
C THR A 227 -4.27 -5.78 1.42
N ASN A 228 -5.59 -5.68 1.64
CA ASN A 228 -6.58 -5.71 0.55
C ASN A 228 -6.76 -4.36 -0.16
N GLN A 229 -6.26 -3.26 0.42
CA GLN A 229 -6.28 -1.92 -0.16
C GLN A 229 -5.10 -1.67 -1.09
N VAL A 230 -3.94 -2.27 -0.81
CA VAL A 230 -2.70 -2.05 -1.58
C VAL A 230 -2.69 -2.78 -2.93
N VAL A 231 -3.57 -3.76 -3.12
CA VAL A 231 -3.59 -4.64 -4.31
C VAL A 231 -3.46 -3.90 -5.65
N PRO A 232 -4.23 -2.84 -5.97
CA PRO A 232 -4.14 -2.19 -7.28
C PRO A 232 -2.91 -1.30 -7.45
N TYR A 233 -2.17 -0.99 -6.38
CA TYR A 233 -1.07 -0.04 -6.45
C TYR A 233 0.19 -0.58 -7.13
N TYR A 234 0.23 -1.87 -7.51
CA TYR A 234 1.36 -2.43 -8.26
C TYR A 234 1.55 -1.71 -9.60
N GLU A 235 0.48 -1.17 -10.19
CA GLU A 235 0.48 -0.40 -11.43
C GLU A 235 1.15 0.98 -11.28
N TYR A 236 1.18 1.50 -10.06
CA TYR A 236 1.63 2.85 -9.72
C TYR A 236 2.95 2.86 -8.92
N THR A 237 3.36 1.70 -8.43
CA THR A 237 4.58 1.53 -7.65
C THR A 237 5.80 1.42 -8.56
N SER A 238 6.74 2.34 -8.40
CA SER A 238 7.97 2.39 -9.18
C SER A 238 9.05 3.16 -8.42
N PRO A 239 10.33 3.10 -8.82
CA PRO A 239 11.36 3.92 -8.20
C PRO A 239 10.97 5.40 -8.10
N GLY A 240 10.87 5.89 -6.87
CA GLY A 240 10.45 7.26 -6.53
C GLY A 240 8.96 7.43 -6.24
N ARG A 241 8.16 6.38 -6.32
CA ARG A 241 6.69 6.40 -6.15
C ARG A 241 6.24 5.17 -5.37
N TYR A 242 5.91 5.36 -4.09
CA TYR A 242 5.59 4.25 -3.20
C TYR A 242 4.23 4.46 -2.51
N PRO A 243 3.29 3.50 -2.62
CA PRO A 243 2.08 3.53 -1.81
C PRO A 243 2.44 3.35 -0.34
N ASP A 244 1.94 4.23 0.52
CA ASP A 244 2.15 4.18 1.96
C ASP A 244 1.01 3.43 2.65
N MET A 245 1.32 2.24 3.12
CA MET A 245 0.44 1.37 3.90
C MET A 245 0.33 1.81 5.37
N ASP A 246 0.88 2.98 5.73
CA ASP A 246 0.96 3.56 7.08
C ASP A 246 2.07 2.97 7.96
N MET A 247 2.32 3.62 9.09
CA MET A 247 3.42 3.35 10.02
C MET A 247 3.36 1.94 10.64
N LEU A 248 4.53 1.38 10.93
CA LEU A 248 4.65 0.05 11.52
C LEU A 248 4.23 0.05 13.00
N ILE A 249 3.35 -0.89 13.36
CA ILE A 249 2.96 -1.20 14.75
C ILE A 249 3.78 -2.34 15.38
N VAL A 250 4.82 -2.82 14.67
CA VAL A 250 5.79 -3.79 15.21
C VAL A 250 6.48 -3.20 16.44
N GLY A 251 6.54 -3.95 17.55
CA GLY A 251 7.18 -3.51 18.79
C GLY A 251 6.29 -2.66 19.70
N LEU A 252 5.02 -2.44 19.34
CA LEU A 252 4.04 -1.79 20.22
C LEU A 252 3.40 -2.76 21.23
N ASN A 253 3.76 -4.04 21.20
CA ASN A 253 3.21 -5.09 22.06
C ASN A 253 1.68 -5.27 21.91
N VAL A 254 1.20 -5.20 20.65
CA VAL A 254 -0.23 -5.33 20.28
C VAL A 254 -0.49 -6.48 19.29
N LEU A 255 0.57 -7.16 18.86
CA LEU A 255 0.56 -8.27 17.91
C LEU A 255 1.35 -9.44 18.47
N SER A 256 1.01 -10.66 18.02
CA SER A 256 1.88 -11.82 18.19
C SER A 256 3.14 -11.72 17.32
N ALA A 257 4.16 -12.52 17.61
CA ALA A 257 5.40 -12.52 16.82
C ALA A 257 5.18 -12.89 15.33
N GLU A 258 4.23 -13.79 15.03
CA GLU A 258 3.91 -14.12 13.64
C GLU A 258 3.17 -12.99 12.94
N GLU A 259 2.26 -12.30 13.63
CA GLU A 259 1.60 -11.11 13.09
C GLU A 259 2.58 -9.96 12.88
N GLU A 260 3.58 -9.76 13.75
CA GLU A 260 4.65 -8.77 13.53
C GLU A 260 5.49 -9.12 12.29
N ARG A 261 5.83 -10.41 12.09
CA ARG A 261 6.52 -10.87 10.86
C ARG A 261 5.66 -10.69 9.62
N PHE A 262 4.38 -11.04 9.70
CA PHE A 262 3.43 -10.83 8.60
C PHE A 262 3.34 -9.34 8.24
N HIS A 263 3.14 -8.49 9.24
CA HIS A 263 3.05 -7.05 9.09
C HIS A 263 4.30 -6.49 8.39
N PHE A 264 5.48 -6.74 8.95
CA PHE A 264 6.73 -6.25 8.38
C PHE A 264 7.00 -6.79 6.97
N GLY A 265 6.77 -8.09 6.76
CA GLY A 265 6.98 -8.74 5.47
C GLY A 265 6.00 -8.26 4.39
N MET A 266 4.74 -8.03 4.74
CA MET A 266 3.73 -7.56 3.79
C MET A 266 4.00 -6.13 3.34
N TRP A 267 4.46 -5.25 4.24
CA TRP A 267 4.92 -3.90 3.90
C TRP A 267 6.18 -3.97 3.01
N ALA A 268 7.08 -4.91 3.30
CA ALA A 268 8.31 -5.07 2.55
C ALA A 268 8.05 -5.50 1.10
N ILE A 269 7.25 -6.55 0.85
CA ILE A 269 6.97 -7.02 -0.52
C ILE A 269 6.14 -6.01 -1.32
N ASN A 270 5.35 -5.17 -0.65
CA ASN A 270 4.55 -4.13 -1.29
C ASN A 270 5.26 -2.77 -1.42
N LYS A 271 6.56 -2.69 -1.09
CA LYS A 271 7.36 -1.46 -1.23
C LYS A 271 6.81 -0.25 -0.47
N SER A 272 6.04 -0.48 0.60
CA SER A 272 5.64 0.60 1.51
C SER A 272 6.88 1.18 2.19
N PRO A 273 6.89 2.48 2.57
CA PRO A 273 7.87 2.98 3.52
C PRO A 273 7.92 2.11 4.76
N LEU A 274 9.12 1.87 5.28
CA LEU A 274 9.31 1.17 6.56
C LEU A 274 9.51 2.22 7.65
N THR A 275 8.40 2.81 8.09
CA THR A 275 8.38 3.83 9.13
C THR A 275 8.07 3.18 10.48
N LEU A 276 9.07 3.10 11.34
CA LEU A 276 8.95 2.53 12.68
C LEU A 276 8.07 3.41 13.59
N GLY A 277 7.18 2.78 14.34
CA GLY A 277 6.32 3.46 15.33
C GLY A 277 6.64 3.14 16.79
N LEU A 278 7.56 2.21 17.06
CA LEU A 278 7.86 1.71 18.41
C LEU A 278 8.71 2.69 19.25
N PRO A 279 8.59 2.67 20.59
CA PRO A 279 9.56 3.30 21.49
C PRO A 279 10.88 2.50 21.44
N ILE A 280 11.88 2.99 20.71
CA ILE A 280 13.08 2.19 20.35
C ILE A 280 13.89 1.80 21.59
N SER A 281 13.98 2.69 22.58
CA SER A 281 14.71 2.45 23.84
C SER A 281 14.17 1.27 24.65
N ASP A 282 12.87 1.02 24.55
CA ASP A 282 12.14 0.05 25.38
C ASP A 282 11.62 -1.14 24.55
N ALA A 283 11.98 -1.19 23.27
CA ALA A 283 11.52 -2.21 22.34
C ALA A 283 12.04 -3.60 22.72
N ALA A 284 11.16 -4.60 22.60
CA ALA A 284 11.54 -5.99 22.79
C ALA A 284 12.59 -6.43 21.75
N THR A 285 13.58 -7.20 22.18
CA THR A 285 14.64 -7.73 21.29
C THR A 285 14.05 -8.51 20.10
N SER A 286 12.95 -9.25 20.32
CA SER A 286 12.26 -9.99 19.24
C SER A 286 11.72 -9.08 18.15
N SER A 287 11.11 -7.96 18.53
CA SER A 287 10.57 -6.98 17.56
C SER A 287 11.70 -6.24 16.85
N LEU A 288 12.78 -5.90 17.57
CA LEU A 288 14.00 -5.33 16.97
C LEU A 288 14.63 -6.29 15.95
N GLN A 289 14.63 -7.61 16.20
CA GLN A 289 15.11 -8.61 15.25
C GLN A 289 14.25 -8.68 13.98
N ILE A 290 12.94 -8.48 14.09
CA ILE A 290 12.04 -8.44 12.93
C ILE A 290 12.37 -7.22 12.06
N VAL A 291 12.39 -6.03 12.66
CA VAL A 291 12.63 -4.78 11.91
C VAL A 291 14.09 -4.59 11.49
N SER A 292 15.01 -5.44 11.93
CA SER A 292 16.41 -5.44 11.48
C SER A 292 16.76 -6.62 10.55
N ASN A 293 15.77 -7.40 10.11
CA ASN A 293 16.01 -8.52 9.20
C ASN A 293 16.45 -8.00 7.81
N GLN A 294 17.75 -8.13 7.51
CA GLN A 294 18.36 -7.63 6.27
C GLN A 294 17.77 -8.23 5.01
N GLU A 295 17.33 -9.49 5.05
CA GLU A 295 16.81 -10.14 3.86
C GLU A 295 15.43 -9.62 3.51
N VAL A 296 14.58 -9.40 4.51
CA VAL A 296 13.27 -8.77 4.32
C VAL A 296 13.42 -7.31 3.92
N ILE A 297 14.33 -6.56 4.56
CA ILE A 297 14.66 -5.19 4.15
C ILE A 297 15.18 -5.15 2.72
N SER A 298 16.02 -6.11 2.30
CA SER A 298 16.53 -6.16 0.92
C SER A 298 15.43 -6.39 -0.12
N ILE A 299 14.32 -7.03 0.27
CA ILE A 299 13.14 -7.14 -0.58
C ILE A 299 12.48 -5.77 -0.70
N ASN A 300 12.24 -5.06 0.39
CA ASN A 300 11.68 -3.70 0.35
C ASN A 300 12.56 -2.73 -0.47
N GLN A 301 13.87 -2.80 -0.26
CA GLN A 301 14.89 -1.94 -0.84
C GLN A 301 15.45 -2.47 -2.18
N ASP A 302 14.78 -3.45 -2.81
CA ASP A 302 15.21 -3.95 -4.11
C ASP A 302 15.08 -2.88 -5.20
N SER A 303 16.14 -2.68 -5.97
CA SER A 303 16.28 -1.61 -6.97
C SER A 303 15.26 -1.62 -8.11
N LEU A 304 14.52 -2.72 -8.34
CA LEU A 304 13.42 -2.70 -9.30
C LEU A 304 12.24 -1.85 -8.82
N GLY A 305 12.09 -1.65 -7.51
CA GLY A 305 10.98 -0.88 -6.94
C GLY A 305 9.60 -1.44 -7.31
N LYS A 306 9.47 -2.73 -7.64
CA LYS A 306 8.21 -3.37 -8.06
C LYS A 306 7.46 -4.01 -6.90
N GLN A 307 6.21 -3.63 -6.71
CA GLN A 307 5.31 -4.26 -5.76
C GLN A 307 5.09 -5.75 -6.08
N ALA A 308 4.83 -6.56 -5.05
CA ALA A 308 4.24 -7.87 -5.24
C ALA A 308 2.75 -7.78 -5.62
N GLU A 309 2.29 -8.74 -6.41
CA GLU A 309 0.90 -8.92 -6.81
C GLU A 309 0.31 -10.14 -6.12
N ILE A 310 -1.02 -10.14 -5.93
CA ILE A 310 -1.74 -11.34 -5.51
C ILE A 310 -1.89 -12.29 -6.70
N ILE A 311 -1.24 -13.45 -6.62
CA ILE A 311 -1.23 -14.45 -7.70
C ILE A 311 -2.44 -15.37 -7.60
N ARG A 312 -2.76 -15.80 -6.37
CA ARG A 312 -3.89 -16.68 -6.09
C ARG A 312 -4.38 -16.46 -4.66
N ARG A 313 -5.69 -16.52 -4.48
CA ARG A 313 -6.36 -16.42 -3.18
C ARG A 313 -7.18 -17.67 -2.96
N TYR A 314 -7.19 -18.17 -1.74
CA TYR A 314 -8.01 -19.31 -1.29
C TYR A 314 -8.92 -18.83 -0.15
N THR A 315 -10.05 -18.21 -0.51
CA THR A 315 -10.90 -17.47 0.45
C THR A 315 -11.55 -18.32 1.53
N GLU A 316 -11.94 -19.56 1.22
CA GLU A 316 -12.58 -20.43 2.21
C GLU A 316 -11.54 -21.12 3.11
N GLU A 317 -10.32 -21.27 2.59
CA GLU A 317 -9.17 -21.85 3.28
C GLU A 317 -8.32 -20.78 4.01
N GLU A 318 -8.61 -19.50 3.77
CA GLU A 318 -8.00 -18.35 4.45
C GLU A 318 -6.47 -18.19 4.25
N TRP A 319 -6.01 -18.36 3.00
CA TRP A 319 -4.61 -18.08 2.64
C TRP A 319 -4.44 -17.57 1.21
N ASP A 320 -3.35 -16.83 0.98
CA ASP A 320 -3.02 -16.21 -0.31
C ASP A 320 -1.58 -16.53 -0.75
N ILE A 321 -1.36 -16.40 -2.07
CA ILE A 321 -0.05 -16.43 -2.71
C ILE A 321 0.21 -15.07 -3.33
N TRP A 322 1.31 -14.45 -2.92
CA TRP A 322 1.81 -13.18 -3.47
C TRP A 322 3.13 -13.43 -4.19
N ALA A 323 3.39 -12.73 -5.28
CA ALA A 323 4.70 -12.76 -5.92
C ALA A 323 5.08 -11.41 -6.54
N GLY A 324 6.36 -11.08 -6.50
CA GLY A 324 6.88 -9.84 -7.06
C GLY A 324 8.28 -10.03 -7.65
N GLU A 325 8.56 -9.35 -8.75
CA GLU A 325 9.88 -9.37 -9.37
C GLU A 325 10.91 -8.63 -8.52
N LEU A 326 12.12 -9.18 -8.44
CA LEU A 326 13.28 -8.57 -7.80
C LEU A 326 14.45 -8.49 -8.80
N SER A 327 15.35 -7.56 -8.54
CA SER A 327 16.57 -7.37 -9.33
C SER A 327 17.39 -8.67 -9.44
N GLY A 328 18.10 -8.83 -10.55
CA GLY A 328 18.87 -10.05 -10.83
C GLY A 328 18.00 -11.25 -11.24
N SER A 329 16.84 -11.01 -11.86
CA SER A 329 15.91 -12.07 -12.33
C SER A 329 15.46 -13.02 -11.21
N ARG A 330 15.30 -12.46 -10.01
CA ARG A 330 14.76 -13.16 -8.84
C ARG A 330 13.27 -12.83 -8.69
N ILE A 331 12.56 -13.62 -7.91
CA ILE A 331 11.22 -13.26 -7.45
C ILE A 331 11.10 -13.46 -5.94
N VAL A 332 10.32 -12.62 -5.27
CA VAL A 332 9.80 -12.91 -3.93
C VAL A 332 8.48 -13.65 -4.08
N VAL A 333 8.24 -14.66 -3.24
CA VAL A 333 6.96 -15.36 -3.10
C VAL A 333 6.54 -15.31 -1.63
N GLY A 334 5.36 -14.77 -1.36
CA GLY A 334 4.74 -14.75 -0.05
C GLY A 334 3.61 -15.76 0.05
N LEU A 335 3.69 -16.69 1.00
CA LEU A 335 2.58 -17.56 1.38
C LEU A 335 1.96 -16.99 2.65
N ALA A 336 0.81 -16.35 2.50
CA ALA A 336 0.16 -15.56 3.54
C ALA A 336 -0.98 -16.37 4.15
N ASN A 337 -0.78 -16.95 5.33
CA ASN A 337 -1.84 -17.61 6.08
C ASN A 337 -2.59 -16.57 6.91
N TRP A 338 -3.80 -16.19 6.51
CA TRP A 338 -4.64 -15.27 7.30
C TRP A 338 -5.72 -15.99 8.12
N HIS A 339 -5.63 -17.32 8.19
CA HIS A 339 -6.39 -18.17 9.10
C HIS A 339 -5.85 -18.05 10.54
N ASN A 340 -6.77 -18.14 11.50
CA ASN A 340 -6.46 -18.13 12.95
C ASN A 340 -5.80 -19.44 13.46
N SER A 341 -5.46 -20.38 12.58
CA SER A 341 -4.81 -21.63 12.98
C SER A 341 -3.75 -22.07 11.97
N SER A 342 -2.89 -23.00 12.40
CA SER A 342 -1.88 -23.56 11.53
C SER A 342 -2.52 -24.43 10.44
N GLN A 343 -2.02 -24.32 9.21
CA GLN A 343 -2.51 -25.11 8.08
C GLN A 343 -1.39 -25.55 7.14
N SER A 344 -1.58 -26.71 6.51
CA SER A 344 -0.70 -27.16 5.43
C SER A 344 -1.19 -26.61 4.10
N VAL A 345 -0.31 -25.89 3.41
CA VAL A 345 -0.59 -25.29 2.10
C VAL A 345 0.33 -25.92 1.05
N SER A 346 -0.14 -25.97 -0.18
CA SER A 346 0.63 -26.52 -1.30
C SER A 346 0.50 -25.63 -2.52
N ILE A 347 1.62 -25.39 -3.20
CA ILE A 347 1.69 -24.63 -4.44
C ILE A 347 2.33 -25.50 -5.52
N ASP A 348 1.73 -25.57 -6.71
CA ASP A 348 2.42 -26.10 -7.89
C ASP A 348 3.15 -24.96 -8.59
N LEU A 349 4.49 -25.00 -8.61
CA LEU A 349 5.30 -23.92 -9.14
C LEU A 349 5.01 -23.67 -10.64
N GLY A 350 4.72 -24.72 -11.40
CA GLY A 350 4.46 -24.63 -12.83
C GLY A 350 3.11 -23.97 -13.12
N ASP A 351 2.06 -24.44 -12.43
CA ASP A 351 0.70 -23.94 -12.58
C ASP A 351 0.51 -22.53 -12.01
N VAL A 352 1.05 -22.27 -10.82
CA VAL A 352 0.78 -21.05 -10.08
C VAL A 352 1.73 -19.92 -10.48
N LEU A 353 3.02 -20.23 -10.66
CA LEU A 353 4.07 -19.22 -10.87
C LEU A 353 4.67 -19.26 -12.28
N GLY A 354 4.31 -20.26 -13.11
CA GLY A 354 4.94 -20.45 -14.41
C GLY A 354 6.42 -20.89 -14.31
N ILE A 355 6.80 -21.57 -13.22
CA ILE A 355 8.18 -21.96 -12.91
C ILE A 355 8.30 -23.49 -12.89
N SER A 356 9.20 -24.05 -13.68
CA SER A 356 9.48 -25.50 -13.63
C SER A 356 10.41 -25.85 -12.47
N SER A 357 11.43 -25.03 -12.22
CA SER A 357 12.28 -25.13 -11.04
C SER A 357 12.96 -23.80 -10.69
N ALA A 358 13.31 -23.63 -9.42
CA ALA A 358 14.09 -22.48 -8.94
C ALA A 358 14.83 -22.84 -7.64
N LYS A 359 15.97 -22.20 -7.38
CA LYS A 359 16.57 -22.22 -6.03
C LYS A 359 15.74 -21.35 -5.10
N ALA A 360 15.45 -21.85 -3.91
CA ALA A 360 14.65 -21.13 -2.92
C ALA A 360 15.44 -20.83 -1.64
N ARG A 361 15.24 -19.62 -1.10
CA ARG A 361 15.70 -19.19 0.22
C ARG A 361 14.51 -18.72 1.06
N ASP A 362 14.31 -19.30 2.23
CA ASP A 362 13.39 -18.79 3.25
C ASP A 362 14.10 -17.70 4.04
N VAL A 363 13.61 -16.45 3.92
CA VAL A 363 14.29 -15.27 4.47
C VAL A 363 14.04 -15.08 5.97
N TRP A 364 12.97 -15.67 6.52
CA TRP A 364 12.73 -15.64 7.96
C TRP A 364 13.55 -16.70 8.67
N ALA A 365 13.64 -17.90 8.08
CA ALA A 365 14.46 -18.99 8.59
C ALA A 365 15.95 -18.85 8.26
N ALA A 366 16.33 -17.87 7.43
CA ALA A 366 17.67 -17.69 6.86
C ALA A 366 18.22 -18.97 6.19
N ALA A 367 17.33 -19.79 5.61
CA ALA A 367 17.62 -21.15 5.20
C ALA A 367 17.52 -21.33 3.68
N HIS A 368 18.49 -22.03 3.09
CA HIS A 368 18.38 -22.49 1.70
C HIS A 368 17.55 -23.77 1.66
N LEU A 369 16.49 -23.78 0.85
CA LEU A 369 15.61 -24.94 0.68
C LEU A 369 16.04 -25.84 -0.49
N GLY A 370 17.18 -25.53 -1.13
CA GLY A 370 17.63 -26.21 -2.34
C GLY A 370 16.87 -25.77 -3.58
N VAL A 371 16.76 -26.66 -4.56
CA VAL A 371 15.99 -26.43 -5.78
C VAL A 371 14.58 -26.96 -5.56
N LEU A 372 13.59 -26.07 -5.66
CA LEU A 372 12.17 -26.43 -5.69
C LEU A 372 11.75 -26.72 -7.13
N SER A 373 10.88 -27.72 -7.31
CA SER A 373 10.28 -28.09 -8.60
C SER A 373 8.96 -28.81 -8.36
N GLY A 374 7.98 -28.65 -9.27
CA GLY A 374 6.66 -29.26 -9.11
C GLY A 374 5.89 -28.67 -7.92
N THR A 375 5.31 -29.53 -7.08
CA THR A 375 4.54 -29.09 -5.90
C THR A 375 5.45 -28.85 -4.69
N PHE A 376 5.38 -27.66 -4.11
CA PHE A 376 5.96 -27.32 -2.81
C PHE A 376 4.87 -27.30 -1.74
N THR A 377 5.04 -28.12 -0.70
CA THR A 377 4.12 -28.21 0.44
C THR A 377 4.82 -27.75 1.70
N THR A 378 4.15 -26.93 2.51
CA THR A 378 4.66 -26.47 3.80
C THR A 378 3.53 -26.29 4.80
N THR A 379 3.87 -26.24 6.09
CA THR A 379 2.92 -25.91 7.15
C THR A 379 3.19 -24.48 7.59
N LEU A 380 2.14 -23.66 7.59
CA LEU A 380 2.17 -22.29 8.07
C LEU A 380 1.52 -22.23 9.46
N ALA A 381 2.10 -21.49 10.39
CA ALA A 381 1.46 -21.13 11.65
C ALA A 381 0.31 -20.14 11.40
N ALA A 382 -0.57 -19.95 12.40
CA ALA A 382 -1.61 -18.92 12.34
C ALA A 382 -0.97 -17.56 12.07
N HIS A 383 -1.52 -16.81 11.12
CA HIS A 383 -1.04 -15.48 10.74
C HIS A 383 0.43 -15.44 10.23
N GLU A 384 1.02 -16.58 9.83
CA GLU A 384 2.36 -16.62 9.25
C GLU A 384 2.38 -16.10 7.81
N LEU A 385 3.34 -15.22 7.51
CA LEU A 385 3.77 -14.91 6.15
C LEU A 385 5.12 -15.56 5.87
N LYS A 386 5.11 -16.71 5.20
CA LYS A 386 6.36 -17.31 4.72
C LYS A 386 6.84 -16.56 3.49
N LEU A 387 8.06 -16.04 3.54
CA LEU A 387 8.69 -15.32 2.44
C LEU A 387 9.83 -16.17 1.84
N LEU A 388 9.70 -16.47 0.55
CA LEU A 388 10.71 -17.16 -0.23
C LEU A 388 11.29 -16.23 -1.28
N VAL A 389 12.61 -16.18 -1.40
CA VAL A 389 13.28 -15.59 -2.56
C VAL A 389 13.68 -16.72 -3.50
N LEU A 390 13.14 -16.69 -4.71
CA LEU A 390 13.47 -17.63 -5.77
C LEU A 390 14.50 -17.02 -6.73
N SER A 391 15.48 -17.84 -7.12
CA SER A 391 16.58 -17.47 -8.01
C SER A 391 16.90 -18.64 -8.95
N ASP A 392 17.73 -18.41 -9.97
CA ASP A 392 18.06 -19.41 -11.00
C ASP A 392 16.78 -20.03 -11.60
N ILE A 393 15.81 -19.18 -11.92
CA ILE A 393 14.46 -19.57 -12.31
C ILE A 393 14.49 -20.20 -13.70
N VAL A 394 14.02 -21.44 -13.79
CA VAL A 394 13.70 -22.11 -15.05
C VAL A 394 12.20 -21.96 -15.29
N LYS A 395 11.82 -21.29 -16.39
CA LYS A 395 10.41 -21.11 -16.75
C LYS A 395 9.75 -22.46 -17.08
N SER A 396 8.48 -22.60 -16.74
CA SER A 396 7.65 -23.71 -17.19
C SER A 396 7.33 -23.56 -18.67
N THR A 397 7.38 -24.67 -19.42
CA THR A 397 6.86 -24.72 -20.80
C THR A 397 5.36 -25.01 -20.84
N THR A 398 4.79 -25.44 -19.72
CA THR A 398 3.36 -25.70 -19.55
C THR A 398 2.76 -24.50 -18.85
N VAL A 399 2.07 -23.64 -19.62
CA VAL A 399 1.34 -22.48 -19.10
C VAL A 399 -0.12 -22.70 -19.45
N GLN A 400 -1.02 -22.55 -18.48
CA GLN A 400 -2.45 -22.62 -18.77
C GLN A 400 -2.82 -21.51 -19.76
N GLN A 401 -3.62 -21.86 -20.77
CA GLN A 401 -4.04 -20.89 -21.78
C GLN A 401 -5.51 -20.58 -21.60
N SER A 402 -5.87 -19.30 -21.74
CA SER A 402 -7.26 -18.91 -21.88
C SER A 402 -7.87 -19.64 -23.08
N LYS A 403 -9.04 -20.24 -22.87
CA LYS A 403 -9.86 -20.88 -23.91
C LYS A 403 -10.98 -19.98 -24.42
N GLY A 404 -11.02 -18.73 -24.00
CA GLY A 404 -11.97 -17.72 -24.45
C GLY A 404 -12.39 -16.77 -23.35
N TYR A 405 -12.88 -15.61 -23.78
CA TYR A 405 -13.33 -14.53 -22.92
C TYR A 405 -14.86 -14.41 -22.90
N TYR A 406 -15.43 -14.35 -21.70
CA TYR A 406 -16.86 -14.21 -21.46
C TYR A 406 -17.13 -12.82 -20.87
N ALA A 407 -17.36 -11.85 -21.76
CA ALA A 407 -17.60 -10.46 -21.40
C ALA A 407 -18.93 -10.27 -20.65
N ALA A 408 -18.97 -9.33 -19.71
CA ALA A 408 -20.17 -8.96 -18.95
C ALA A 408 -21.41 -8.82 -19.83
N THR A 409 -21.29 -8.23 -21.03
CA THR A 409 -22.38 -8.04 -22.00
C THR A 409 -23.08 -9.33 -22.41
N ASN A 410 -22.42 -10.48 -22.28
CA ASN A 410 -22.96 -11.79 -22.65
C ASN A 410 -23.74 -12.46 -21.50
N ALA A 411 -23.75 -11.86 -20.31
CA ALA A 411 -24.44 -12.41 -19.16
C ALA A 411 -25.96 -12.23 -19.27
N THR A 412 -26.69 -13.32 -19.02
CA THR A 412 -28.10 -13.23 -18.63
C THR A 412 -28.16 -12.82 -17.17
N ILE A 413 -28.77 -11.67 -16.90
CA ILE A 413 -28.91 -11.11 -15.55
C ILE A 413 -30.30 -11.42 -14.97
N SER A 414 -30.36 -11.55 -13.64
CA SER A 414 -31.62 -11.71 -12.89
C SER A 414 -31.61 -10.86 -11.62
N GLY A 415 -32.77 -10.72 -10.97
CA GLY A 415 -32.91 -9.93 -9.74
C GLY A 415 -32.58 -8.45 -9.96
N ALA A 416 -31.80 -7.87 -9.04
CA ALA A 416 -31.41 -6.45 -9.09
C ALA A 416 -30.17 -6.16 -9.96
N ALA A 417 -29.50 -7.20 -10.49
CA ALA A 417 -28.30 -7.04 -11.30
C ALA A 417 -28.58 -6.20 -12.56
N LYS A 418 -27.60 -5.41 -13.00
CA LYS A 418 -27.75 -4.51 -14.16
C LYS A 418 -26.51 -4.53 -15.04
N HIS A 419 -26.73 -4.55 -16.35
CA HIS A 419 -25.70 -4.19 -17.33
C HIS A 419 -25.45 -2.68 -17.26
N ILE A 420 -24.18 -2.31 -17.13
CA ILE A 420 -23.71 -0.93 -17.08
C ILE A 420 -22.65 -0.79 -18.18
N ALA A 421 -22.91 0.07 -19.16
CA ALA A 421 -21.95 0.42 -20.19
C ALA A 421 -20.88 1.35 -19.59
N CYS A 422 -19.63 1.19 -20.02
CA CYS A 422 -18.52 2.03 -19.61
C CYS A 422 -17.92 2.75 -20.82
N SER A 423 -17.06 3.75 -20.58
CA SER A 423 -16.34 4.41 -21.66
C SER A 423 -15.33 3.45 -22.34
N SER A 424 -14.72 3.88 -23.46
CA SER A 424 -13.74 3.06 -24.18
C SER A 424 -12.47 2.73 -23.40
N THR A 425 -12.21 3.45 -22.30
CA THR A 425 -11.03 3.29 -21.43
C THR A 425 -11.37 2.68 -20.07
N GLN A 426 -12.63 2.32 -19.83
CA GLN A 426 -13.14 1.87 -18.53
C GLN A 426 -13.67 0.44 -18.61
N CYS A 427 -13.76 -0.24 -17.47
CA CYS A 427 -14.30 -1.60 -17.34
C CYS A 427 -13.66 -2.58 -18.34
N LEU A 428 -12.34 -2.49 -18.50
CA LEU A 428 -11.59 -3.27 -19.47
C LEU A 428 -11.46 -4.74 -19.01
N PRO A 429 -11.46 -5.71 -19.94
CA PRO A 429 -11.49 -5.52 -21.40
C PRO A 429 -12.91 -5.39 -22.00
N SER A 430 -13.97 -5.66 -21.23
CA SER A 430 -15.35 -5.72 -21.75
C SER A 430 -15.96 -4.38 -22.15
N LYS A 431 -15.43 -3.25 -21.62
CA LYS A 431 -16.03 -1.90 -21.75
C LYS A 431 -17.45 -1.82 -21.20
N ALA A 432 -17.79 -2.75 -20.31
CA ALA A 432 -19.06 -2.89 -19.66
C ALA A 432 -18.88 -3.76 -18.41
N LYS A 433 -19.81 -3.65 -17.47
CA LYS A 433 -19.85 -4.45 -16.26
C LYS A 433 -21.27 -4.85 -15.91
N VAL A 434 -21.42 -5.92 -15.13
CA VAL A 434 -22.65 -6.23 -14.41
C VAL A 434 -22.50 -5.75 -12.97
N GLY A 435 -23.24 -4.69 -12.62
CA GLY A 435 -23.32 -4.18 -11.25
C GLY A 435 -24.58 -4.61 -10.52
N ASN A 436 -24.75 -4.16 -9.27
CA ASN A 436 -25.89 -4.47 -8.41
C ASN A 436 -26.14 -5.99 -8.21
N ILE A 437 -25.06 -6.78 -8.17
CA ILE A 437 -25.14 -8.20 -7.85
C ILE A 437 -25.22 -8.31 -6.31
N GLY A 438 -26.43 -8.37 -5.73
CA GLY A 438 -26.61 -8.43 -4.28
C GLY A 438 -27.98 -7.96 -3.79
N LEU A 439 -28.01 -7.44 -2.55
CA LEU A 439 -29.15 -7.02 -1.71
C LEU A 439 -30.59 -7.25 -2.22
N GLY A 440 -31.39 -7.90 -1.37
CA GLY A 440 -32.79 -8.22 -1.63
C GLY A 440 -32.97 -9.69 -1.96
N SER A 441 -34.01 -10.31 -1.39
CA SER A 441 -34.26 -11.76 -1.40
C SER A 441 -34.00 -12.43 -2.77
N SER A 442 -32.86 -13.13 -2.84
CA SER A 442 -32.62 -14.29 -3.73
C SER A 442 -33.06 -14.12 -5.20
N ALA A 443 -32.27 -13.40 -6.01
CA ALA A 443 -32.22 -13.60 -7.47
C ALA A 443 -31.06 -12.87 -8.19
N ALA A 444 -30.39 -11.87 -7.58
CA ALA A 444 -29.37 -11.09 -8.28
C ALA A 444 -28.20 -11.98 -8.73
N ALA A 445 -28.02 -12.14 -10.03
CA ALA A 445 -26.99 -13.02 -10.59
C ALA A 445 -26.58 -12.55 -11.99
N ALA A 446 -25.34 -12.86 -12.35
CA ALA A 446 -24.87 -12.88 -13.72
C ALA A 446 -24.67 -14.34 -14.14
N THR A 447 -25.41 -14.79 -15.15
CA THR A 447 -25.38 -16.17 -15.65
C THR A 447 -24.82 -16.22 -17.06
N PHE A 448 -23.79 -17.03 -17.27
CA PHE A 448 -23.19 -17.28 -18.56
C PHE A 448 -23.50 -18.71 -18.97
N THR A 449 -24.09 -18.87 -20.16
CA THR A 449 -24.31 -20.17 -20.80
C THR A 449 -23.37 -20.29 -21.99
N GLY A 450 -23.19 -21.50 -22.51
CA GLY A 450 -22.29 -21.69 -23.66
C GLY A 450 -20.80 -21.71 -23.27
N VAL A 451 -20.49 -21.82 -21.96
CA VAL A 451 -19.12 -21.76 -21.47
C VAL A 451 -18.39 -23.05 -21.84
N SER A 452 -17.22 -22.89 -22.45
CA SER A 452 -16.44 -23.98 -23.04
C SER A 452 -15.32 -24.44 -22.11
N ALA A 453 -15.16 -25.75 -22.00
CA ALA A 453 -14.03 -26.40 -21.35
C ALA A 453 -13.62 -27.62 -22.18
N THR A 454 -12.32 -27.82 -22.40
CA THR A 454 -11.78 -29.00 -23.12
C THR A 454 -11.94 -30.25 -22.28
N THR A 455 -11.75 -30.15 -20.96
CA THR A 455 -11.91 -31.27 -20.03
C THR A 455 -12.88 -30.94 -18.90
N GLY A 456 -13.53 -31.96 -18.34
CA GLY A 456 -14.36 -31.78 -17.15
C GLY A 456 -13.52 -31.60 -15.88
N GLY A 457 -14.19 -31.20 -14.79
CA GLY A 457 -13.59 -31.07 -13.46
C GLY A 457 -13.33 -29.62 -13.05
N ARG A 458 -12.26 -29.42 -12.28
CA ARG A 458 -11.81 -28.11 -11.80
C ARG A 458 -11.24 -27.29 -12.94
N LYS A 459 -11.52 -25.98 -12.93
CA LYS A 459 -10.89 -25.01 -13.82
C LYS A 459 -10.41 -23.80 -13.04
N LEU A 460 -9.36 -23.18 -13.55
CA LEU A 460 -8.95 -21.85 -13.12
C LEU A 460 -9.72 -20.83 -13.95
N LEU A 461 -10.36 -19.88 -13.28
CA LEU A 461 -11.02 -18.74 -13.90
C LEU A 461 -10.22 -17.48 -13.62
N GLY A 462 -9.93 -16.70 -14.66
CA GLY A 462 -9.48 -15.31 -14.48
C GLY A 462 -10.69 -14.41 -14.51
N VAL A 463 -11.12 -13.94 -13.34
CA VAL A 463 -12.30 -13.10 -13.18
C VAL A 463 -11.85 -11.65 -13.17
N ASP A 464 -12.31 -10.87 -14.14
CA ASP A 464 -12.15 -9.42 -14.14
C ASP A 464 -13.33 -8.79 -13.40
N PHE A 465 -13.02 -7.99 -12.39
CA PHE A 465 -13.98 -7.46 -11.45
C PHE A 465 -13.68 -6.00 -11.12
N ILE A 466 -14.67 -5.32 -10.55
CA ILE A 466 -14.48 -3.98 -10.00
C ILE A 466 -14.98 -3.96 -8.56
N ASN A 467 -14.10 -3.58 -7.65
CA ASN A 467 -14.40 -3.31 -6.26
C ASN A 467 -13.65 -2.05 -5.83
N TYR A 468 -14.40 -0.99 -5.56
CA TYR A 468 -13.87 0.24 -4.98
C TYR A 468 -14.63 0.59 -3.70
N ASP A 469 -15.03 -0.45 -2.95
CA ASP A 469 -15.66 -0.33 -1.65
C ASP A 469 -14.59 -0.21 -0.57
N VAL A 470 -13.89 0.93 -0.58
CA VAL A 470 -12.89 1.24 0.43
C VAL A 470 -13.60 1.47 1.77
N ALA A 471 -13.26 0.66 2.76
CA ALA A 471 -13.94 0.58 4.04
C ALA A 471 -13.62 1.76 4.99
N LEU A 472 -13.61 3.01 4.51
CA LEU A 472 -13.24 4.18 5.32
C LEU A 472 -14.18 4.37 6.52
N GLY A 473 -15.49 4.12 6.35
CA GLY A 473 -16.47 4.23 7.43
C GLY A 473 -16.50 3.04 8.41
N SER A 474 -16.00 1.87 8.02
CA SER A 474 -15.98 0.65 8.84
C SER A 474 -14.56 0.19 9.19
N ALA A 475 -13.55 1.03 8.92
CA ALA A 475 -12.14 0.70 9.15
C ALA A 475 -11.81 0.40 10.62
N TRP A 476 -12.61 0.95 11.54
CA TRP A 476 -12.48 0.81 12.99
C TRP A 476 -13.27 -0.38 13.56
N THR A 477 -14.02 -1.09 12.71
CA THR A 477 -14.88 -2.23 13.12
C THR A 477 -14.52 -3.49 12.35
N ASP A 478 -15.19 -3.72 11.23
CA ASP A 478 -15.27 -4.99 10.50
C ASP A 478 -14.99 -4.81 9.00
N GLY A 479 -14.54 -3.62 8.59
CA GLY A 479 -14.13 -3.32 7.23
C GLY A 479 -12.95 -4.19 6.80
N THR A 480 -13.09 -4.90 5.68
CA THR A 480 -12.03 -5.78 5.14
C THR A 480 -11.42 -5.29 3.83
N ASN A 481 -11.98 -4.24 3.22
CA ASN A 481 -11.68 -3.82 1.84
C ASN A 481 -11.90 -4.94 0.81
N THR A 482 -12.78 -5.89 1.11
CA THR A 482 -13.18 -6.94 0.17
C THR A 482 -14.67 -6.95 -0.06
N ARG A 483 -15.09 -7.33 -1.27
CA ARG A 483 -16.45 -7.78 -1.55
C ARG A 483 -16.45 -9.27 -1.87
N ASN A 484 -17.51 -9.95 -1.43
CA ASN A 484 -17.60 -11.40 -1.55
C ASN A 484 -18.56 -11.81 -2.67
N MET A 485 -18.11 -12.71 -3.54
CA MET A 485 -18.89 -13.30 -4.62
C MET A 485 -18.86 -14.82 -4.50
N THR A 486 -19.95 -15.48 -4.88
CA THR A 486 -20.01 -16.92 -5.06
C THR A 486 -20.06 -17.27 -6.55
N ILE A 487 -19.34 -18.33 -6.93
CA ILE A 487 -19.30 -18.84 -8.30
C ILE A 487 -19.72 -20.31 -8.28
N SER A 488 -20.67 -20.69 -9.14
CA SER A 488 -21.05 -22.09 -9.34
C SER A 488 -21.16 -22.47 -10.81
N VAL A 489 -20.94 -23.75 -11.09
CA VAL A 489 -20.96 -24.31 -12.45
C VAL A 489 -21.98 -25.43 -12.52
N ASN A 490 -22.80 -25.43 -13.57
CA ASN A 490 -23.79 -26.49 -13.85
C ASN A 490 -24.78 -26.80 -12.71
N GLY A 491 -25.02 -25.83 -11.82
CA GLY A 491 -25.87 -26.02 -10.65
C GLY A 491 -25.21 -26.78 -9.50
N GLY A 492 -23.89 -27.02 -9.57
CA GLY A 492 -23.09 -27.55 -8.46
C GLY A 492 -22.95 -26.56 -7.29
N THR A 493 -22.21 -26.99 -6.27
CA THR A 493 -21.92 -26.20 -5.07
C THR A 493 -21.24 -24.88 -5.45
N ALA A 494 -21.73 -23.78 -4.89
CA ALA A 494 -21.13 -22.47 -5.08
C ALA A 494 -19.94 -22.30 -4.13
N LYS A 495 -18.80 -21.83 -4.65
CA LYS A 495 -17.61 -21.50 -3.86
C LYS A 495 -17.50 -19.99 -3.66
N ARG A 496 -17.18 -19.53 -2.44
CA ARG A 496 -17.02 -18.11 -2.09
C ARG A 496 -15.60 -17.61 -2.39
N TRP A 497 -15.54 -16.37 -2.85
CA TRP A 497 -14.30 -15.63 -3.14
C TRP A 497 -14.38 -14.20 -2.64
N ALA A 498 -13.32 -13.75 -1.97
CA ALA A 498 -13.17 -12.40 -1.43
C ALA A 498 -12.28 -11.58 -2.37
N PHE A 499 -12.89 -10.65 -3.09
CA PHE A 499 -12.24 -9.80 -4.07
C PHE A 499 -11.75 -8.51 -3.40
N PRO A 500 -10.43 -8.19 -3.44
CA PRO A 500 -9.85 -6.99 -2.82
C PRO A 500 -10.25 -5.71 -3.56
N ILE A 501 -9.67 -4.56 -3.24
CA ILE A 501 -9.83 -3.36 -4.08
C ILE A 501 -9.22 -3.61 -5.46
N SER A 502 -9.90 -3.17 -6.52
CA SER A 502 -9.53 -3.48 -7.90
C SER A 502 -8.75 -2.36 -8.61
N GLY A 503 -8.88 -1.12 -8.14
CA GLY A 503 -8.32 0.05 -8.81
C GLY A 503 -8.61 1.36 -8.07
N GLY A 504 -8.48 2.49 -8.78
CA GLY A 504 -8.62 3.84 -8.21
C GLY A 504 -10.06 4.34 -8.13
N ASN A 505 -11.02 3.66 -8.78
CA ASN A 505 -12.43 4.05 -8.82
C ASN A 505 -13.36 2.88 -9.20
N TRP A 506 -14.68 3.12 -9.25
CA TRP A 506 -15.71 2.13 -9.63
C TRP A 506 -15.76 1.74 -11.12
N TYR A 507 -14.72 2.03 -11.90
CA TYR A 507 -14.58 1.69 -13.32
C TYR A 507 -13.25 0.98 -13.64
N ASP A 508 -12.33 0.92 -12.69
CA ASP A 508 -11.02 0.30 -12.86
C ASP A 508 -11.07 -1.20 -12.54
N SER A 509 -10.75 -2.00 -13.55
CA SER A 509 -10.89 -3.45 -13.51
C SER A 509 -9.64 -4.09 -12.93
N GLY A 510 -9.82 -4.86 -11.87
CA GLY A 510 -8.81 -5.76 -11.34
C GLY A 510 -9.08 -7.18 -11.82
N ARG A 511 -8.09 -8.05 -11.65
CA ARG A 511 -8.21 -9.46 -12.03
C ARG A 511 -7.82 -10.37 -10.89
N MET A 512 -8.58 -11.44 -10.68
CA MET A 512 -8.26 -12.47 -9.70
C MET A 512 -8.43 -13.87 -10.31
N LEU A 513 -7.43 -14.72 -10.09
CA LEU A 513 -7.47 -16.13 -10.48
C LEU A 513 -8.12 -16.97 -9.37
N VAL A 514 -9.17 -17.72 -9.72
CA VAL A 514 -9.97 -18.52 -8.78
C VAL A 514 -10.26 -19.92 -9.31
N GLU A 515 -10.32 -20.92 -8.43
CA GLU A 515 -10.51 -22.32 -8.81
C GLU A 515 -11.97 -22.79 -8.66
N VAL A 516 -12.64 -23.11 -9.77
CA VAL A 516 -14.05 -23.47 -9.75
C VAL A 516 -14.27 -24.88 -10.29
N ASP A 517 -14.96 -25.70 -9.49
CA ASP A 517 -15.29 -27.09 -9.80
C ASP A 517 -16.62 -27.21 -10.59
N GLY A 518 -16.82 -28.36 -11.24
CA GLY A 518 -18.11 -28.73 -11.85
C GLY A 518 -18.22 -28.53 -13.35
N PHE A 519 -17.12 -28.19 -14.04
CA PHE A 519 -17.11 -28.13 -15.50
C PHE A 519 -17.27 -29.53 -16.12
N GLN A 520 -17.89 -29.55 -17.29
CA GLN A 520 -18.01 -30.70 -18.18
C GLN A 520 -17.29 -30.38 -19.50
N ALA A 521 -16.69 -31.38 -20.13
CA ALA A 521 -16.08 -31.20 -21.44
C ALA A 521 -17.15 -30.77 -22.48
N GLY A 522 -16.79 -29.81 -23.34
CA GLY A 522 -17.68 -29.23 -24.35
C GLY A 522 -18.11 -27.80 -24.02
N ARG A 523 -19.19 -27.34 -24.68
CA ARG A 523 -19.64 -25.93 -24.67
C ARG A 523 -20.92 -25.67 -23.89
N ASN A 524 -21.37 -26.64 -23.09
CA ASN A 524 -22.69 -26.57 -22.46
C ASN A 524 -22.63 -26.12 -20.99
N ASN A 525 -21.48 -25.60 -20.53
CA ASN A 525 -21.36 -25.20 -19.14
C ASN A 525 -22.15 -23.93 -18.86
N LYS A 526 -22.79 -23.91 -17.70
CA LYS A 526 -23.44 -22.73 -17.14
C LYS A 526 -22.67 -22.25 -15.92
N VAL A 527 -22.08 -21.07 -15.99
CA VAL A 527 -21.35 -20.43 -14.87
C VAL A 527 -22.23 -19.32 -14.30
N VAL A 528 -22.37 -19.28 -12.98
CA VAL A 528 -23.24 -18.32 -12.30
C VAL A 528 -22.49 -17.59 -11.20
N PHE A 529 -22.53 -16.26 -11.25
CA PHE A 529 -21.93 -15.36 -10.26
C PHE A 529 -23.04 -14.71 -9.42
N ARG A 530 -22.88 -14.71 -8.09
CA ARG A 530 -23.83 -14.11 -7.13
C ARG A 530 -23.10 -13.43 -5.97
N ALA A 531 -23.78 -12.59 -5.21
CA ALA A 531 -23.29 -12.16 -3.90
C ALA A 531 -23.18 -13.35 -2.93
N SER A 532 -22.31 -13.22 -1.93
CA SER A 532 -22.21 -14.18 -0.83
C SER A 532 -23.22 -13.83 0.27
N GLY A 533 -24.33 -14.57 0.33
CA GLY A 533 -25.44 -14.30 1.25
C GLY A 533 -26.49 -13.36 0.65
N THR A 534 -27.40 -12.84 1.49
CA THR A 534 -28.55 -12.04 1.06
C THR A 534 -28.48 -10.56 1.46
N THR A 535 -27.48 -10.21 2.27
CA THR A 535 -27.32 -8.88 2.90
C THR A 535 -26.06 -8.16 2.44
N THR A 536 -25.36 -8.67 1.42
CA THR A 536 -24.10 -8.11 0.92
C THR A 536 -24.17 -7.83 -0.57
N TRP A 537 -23.25 -6.99 -1.04
CA TRP A 537 -22.98 -6.78 -2.46
C TRP A 537 -21.74 -7.58 -2.88
N ALA A 538 -21.82 -8.23 -4.03
CA ALA A 538 -20.64 -8.71 -4.74
C ALA A 538 -19.88 -7.52 -5.38
N PRO A 539 -18.61 -7.70 -5.79
CA PRO A 539 -17.98 -6.79 -6.71
C PRO A 539 -18.75 -6.77 -8.04
N ASP A 540 -18.60 -5.69 -8.80
CA ASP A 540 -19.14 -5.65 -10.16
C ASP A 540 -18.33 -6.63 -11.04
N LEU A 541 -19.01 -7.33 -11.94
CA LEU A 541 -18.38 -8.31 -12.82
C LEU A 541 -18.11 -7.70 -14.19
N VAL A 542 -16.85 -7.68 -14.63
CA VAL A 542 -16.46 -7.21 -15.98
C VAL A 542 -16.46 -8.36 -16.96
N GLY A 543 -16.07 -9.55 -16.53
CA GLY A 543 -16.06 -10.75 -17.35
C GLY A 543 -15.16 -11.80 -16.74
N PHE A 544 -14.95 -12.91 -17.46
CA PHE A 544 -13.98 -13.91 -17.04
C PHE A 544 -13.45 -14.74 -18.21
N GLU A 545 -12.32 -15.39 -17.96
CA GLU A 545 -11.74 -16.42 -18.84
C GLU A 545 -11.68 -17.78 -18.15
N VAL A 546 -11.73 -18.84 -18.94
CA VAL A 546 -11.47 -20.22 -18.48
C VAL A 546 -10.09 -20.62 -18.95
N PHE A 547 -9.24 -21.06 -18.01
CA PHE A 547 -7.88 -21.52 -18.29
C PHE A 547 -7.78 -23.04 -18.23
N GLU A 548 -7.02 -23.61 -19.18
CA GLU A 548 -6.72 -25.05 -19.29
C GLU A 548 -5.36 -25.34 -19.94
#